data_AF-A0A0J9FSC8-F1
#
_entry.id   AF-A0A0J9FSC8-F1
#
_cell.length_a   1.000
_cell.length_b   1.000
_cell.length_c   1.000
_cell.angle_alpha   90.00
_cell.angle_beta   90.00
_cell.angle_gamma   90.00
#
_symmetry.space_group_name_H-M   'P 1'
#
loop_
_entity.id
_entity.type
_entity.pdbx_description
1 polymer ?
#
loop_
_entity_poly.entity_id
_entity_poly.type
_entity_poly.pdbx_seq_one_letter_code
_entity_poly.pdbx_strand_id
1 'polypeptide(L)'
;MTGVRLTVPSSFTFMVARKGRTVRPGVTLPRARYQTLDEAATEAEAQALASPGQVMIVFQEVLRAKVDPATIDPAAVPRRLVEPGDFRPPRSPGSKGDQS
;
A
#
# COMPACT_ATOMS: atom_id res chain seq x y z
N MET A 1 -9.90 1.48 -25.39
CA MET A 1 -9.96 2.56 -24.37
C MET A 1 -9.46 1.99 -23.06
N THR A 2 -8.50 2.62 -22.39
CA THR A 2 -8.06 2.24 -21.04
C THR A 2 -9.14 2.62 -20.04
N GLY A 3 -9.66 1.65 -19.28
CA GLY A 3 -10.72 1.84 -18.29
C GLY A 3 -10.25 2.54 -17.02
N VAL A 4 -9.71 3.74 -17.16
CA VAL A 4 -9.21 4.55 -16.06
C VAL A 4 -10.17 5.71 -15.83
N ARG A 5 -10.78 5.75 -14.64
CA ARG A 5 -11.56 6.90 -14.19
C ARG A 5 -10.66 7.84 -13.42
N LEU A 6 -10.58 9.09 -13.88
CA LEU A 6 -9.95 10.18 -13.13
C LEU A 6 -10.98 10.82 -12.22
N THR A 7 -10.61 11.12 -10.98
CA THR A 7 -11.45 11.81 -10.00
C THR A 7 -10.63 12.91 -9.34
N VAL A 8 -11.18 14.13 -9.33
CA VAL A 8 -10.63 15.25 -8.57
C VAL A 8 -11.12 15.12 -7.13
N PRO A 9 -10.24 15.13 -6.11
CA PRO A 9 -10.66 15.13 -4.72
C PRO A 9 -11.54 16.36 -4.40
N SER A 10 -12.60 16.16 -3.61
CA SER A 10 -13.50 17.25 -3.17
C SER A 10 -12.90 18.11 -2.04
N SER A 11 -11.78 17.68 -1.48
CA SER A 11 -11.06 18.36 -0.40
C SER A 11 -9.56 18.22 -0.62
N PHE A 12 -8.78 19.13 -0.03
CA PHE A 12 -7.34 18.97 0.01
C PHE A 12 -6.96 17.71 0.79
N THR A 13 -5.92 17.03 0.33
CA THR A 13 -5.39 15.84 0.99
C THR A 13 -3.89 15.81 0.79
N PHE A 14 -3.15 15.68 1.89
CA PHE A 14 -1.70 15.64 1.90
C PHE A 14 -1.19 14.26 2.32
N MET A 15 0.03 13.93 1.91
CA MET A 15 0.73 12.69 2.24
C MET A 15 2.17 13.00 2.59
N VAL A 16 2.76 12.23 3.50
CA VAL A 16 4.17 12.32 3.85
C VAL A 16 4.88 11.06 3.36
N ALA A 17 5.98 11.22 2.62
CA ALA A 17 6.83 10.10 2.23
C ALA A 17 8.31 10.41 2.43
N ARG A 18 9.11 9.37 2.63
CA ARG A 18 10.56 9.49 2.70
C ARG A 18 11.17 9.53 1.30
N LYS A 19 12.04 10.51 1.03
CA LYS A 19 12.87 10.58 -0.18
C LYS A 19 13.69 9.30 -0.33
N GLY A 20 13.62 8.68 -1.51
CA GLY A 20 14.35 7.45 -1.83
C GLY A 20 13.67 6.15 -1.38
N ARG A 21 12.64 6.19 -0.51
CA ARG A 21 11.79 5.03 -0.25
C ARG A 21 10.68 5.01 -1.30
N THR A 22 10.97 4.32 -2.41
CA THR A 22 10.09 3.90 -3.50
C THR A 22 8.72 4.60 -3.58
N VAL A 23 8.70 5.90 -3.86
CA VAL A 23 7.54 6.55 -4.51
C VAL A 23 7.60 6.20 -6.01
N ARG A 24 7.72 4.91 -6.34
CA ARG A 24 7.62 4.49 -7.74
C ARG A 24 6.15 4.61 -8.13
N PRO A 25 5.82 5.25 -9.26
CA PRO A 25 4.48 5.24 -9.81
C PRO A 25 3.96 3.79 -9.85
N GLY A 26 2.88 3.52 -9.12
CA GLY A 26 2.26 2.18 -9.03
C GLY A 26 2.75 1.25 -7.91
N VAL A 27 3.75 1.61 -7.08
CA VAL A 27 4.28 0.69 -6.05
C VAL A 27 3.61 0.89 -4.68
N THR A 28 3.58 2.09 -4.11
CA THR A 28 2.67 2.43 -2.98
C THR A 28 2.80 3.91 -2.67
N LEU A 29 1.74 4.68 -2.89
CA LEU A 29 1.62 6.00 -2.24
C LEU A 29 1.39 5.77 -0.73
N PRO A 30 1.87 6.68 0.14
CA PRO A 30 1.57 6.63 1.55
C PRO A 30 0.07 6.49 1.81
N ARG A 31 -0.30 5.58 2.71
CA ARG A 31 -1.71 5.37 3.11
C ARG A 31 -2.21 6.48 4.03
N ALA A 32 -1.34 6.98 4.91
CA ALA A 32 -1.67 8.07 5.82
C ALA A 32 -1.96 9.35 5.03
N ARG A 33 -3.12 9.95 5.30
CA ARG A 33 -3.63 11.14 4.64
C ARG A 33 -3.92 12.21 5.68
N TYR A 34 -3.53 13.44 5.37
CA TYR A 34 -3.71 14.61 6.22
C TYR A 34 -4.63 15.60 5.51
N GLN A 35 -5.45 16.34 6.27
CA GLN A 35 -6.43 17.26 5.66
C GLN A 35 -5.81 18.64 5.43
N THR A 36 -4.79 18.99 6.21
CA THR A 36 -4.08 20.27 6.12
C THR A 36 -2.59 20.07 5.85
N LEU A 37 -1.96 21.14 5.33
CA LEU A 37 -0.51 21.15 5.12
C LEU A 37 0.25 21.12 6.46
N ASP A 38 -0.25 21.84 7.48
CA ASP A 38 0.39 21.94 8.79
C ASP A 38 0.44 20.59 9.51
N GLU A 39 -0.63 19.80 9.44
CA GLU A 39 -0.65 18.42 9.96
C GLU A 39 0.41 17.55 9.27
N ALA A 40 0.49 17.62 7.94
CA ALA A 40 1.46 16.85 7.17
C ALA A 40 2.90 17.31 7.44
N ALA A 41 3.13 18.61 7.63
CA ALA A 41 4.43 19.18 7.97
C ALA A 41 4.87 18.73 9.37
N THR A 42 3.97 18.83 10.36
CA THR A 42 4.22 18.38 11.73
C THR A 42 4.61 16.90 11.78
N GLU A 43 3.90 16.06 11.03
CA GLU A 43 4.25 14.65 10.89
C GLU A 43 5.63 14.46 10.23
N ALA A 44 5.89 15.17 9.12
CA ALA A 44 7.14 15.06 8.40
C ALA A 44 8.34 15.43 9.29
N GLU A 45 8.19 16.46 10.11
CA GLU A 45 9.17 16.88 11.12
C GLU A 45 9.35 15.81 12.19
N ALA A 46 8.26 15.28 12.76
CA ALA A 46 8.32 14.20 13.75
C ALA A 46 9.05 12.97 13.21
N GLN A 47 8.79 12.58 11.96
CA GLN A 47 9.48 11.45 11.31
C GLN A 47 10.96 11.75 11.02
N ALA A 48 11.30 12.98 10.63
CA ALA A 48 12.68 13.41 10.43
C ALA A 48 13.48 13.43 11.74
N LEU A 49 12.85 13.85 12.85
CA LEU A 49 13.45 13.82 14.19
C LEU A 49 13.67 12.39 14.69
N ALA A 50 12.70 11.50 14.45
CA ALA A 50 12.81 10.08 14.80
C ALA A 50 13.89 9.34 13.98
N SER A 51 14.32 9.90 12.85
CA SER A 51 15.34 9.30 12.00
C SER A 51 16.22 10.37 11.33
N PRO A 52 17.23 10.87 12.05
CA PRO A 52 18.12 11.92 11.55
C PRO A 52 18.78 11.56 10.22
N GLY A 53 18.90 12.53 9.32
CA GLY A 53 19.48 12.36 7.98
C GLY A 53 18.51 11.84 6.91
N GLN A 54 17.24 11.59 7.27
CA GLN A 54 16.20 11.30 6.30
C GLN A 54 15.55 12.58 5.77
N VAL A 55 15.27 12.62 4.47
CA VAL A 55 14.49 13.71 3.86
C VAL A 55 13.06 13.25 3.72
N MET A 56 12.14 14.01 4.29
CA MET A 56 10.69 13.79 4.17
C MET A 56 10.12 14.74 3.11
N ILE A 57 9.12 14.27 2.37
CA ILE A 57 8.47 14.99 1.28
C ILE A 57 6.97 14.99 1.55
N VAL A 58 6.37 16.18 1.54
CA VAL A 58 4.93 16.35 1.60
C VAL A 58 4.38 16.46 0.18
N PHE A 59 3.37 15.65 -0.14
CA PHE A 59 2.67 15.65 -1.42
C PHE A 59 1.24 16.10 -1.21
N GLN A 60 0.70 16.91 -2.14
CA GLN A 60 -0.72 17.17 -2.24
C GLN A 60 -1.35 16.25 -3.29
N GLU A 61 -2.44 15.59 -2.95
CA GLU A 61 -3.26 14.87 -3.93
C GLU A 61 -4.10 15.87 -4.74
N VAL A 62 -3.85 15.94 -6.04
CA VAL A 62 -4.60 16.79 -6.97
C VAL A 62 -5.56 16.00 -7.86
N LEU A 63 -5.23 14.75 -8.16
CA LEU A 63 -5.98 13.86 -9.04
C LEU A 63 -5.80 12.41 -8.60
N ARG A 64 -6.89 11.63 -8.64
CA ARG A 64 -6.87 10.18 -8.42
C ARG A 64 -7.24 9.45 -9.70
N ALA A 65 -6.36 8.58 -10.16
CA ALA A 65 -6.67 7.61 -11.19
C ALA A 65 -7.09 6.29 -10.53
N LYS A 66 -8.30 5.81 -10.83
CA LYS A 66 -8.78 4.49 -10.43
C LYS A 66 -9.03 3.68 -11.68
N VAL A 67 -8.40 2.51 -11.78
CA VAL A 67 -8.77 1.53 -12.81
C VAL A 67 -10.15 0.99 -12.45
N ASP A 68 -11.09 1.06 -13.39
CA ASP A 68 -12.41 0.51 -13.24
C ASP A 68 -12.32 -1.02 -13.18
N PRO A 69 -12.70 -1.66 -12.06
CA PRO A 69 -12.66 -3.11 -11.93
C PRO A 69 -13.44 -3.84 -13.04
N ALA A 70 -14.50 -3.21 -13.58
CA ALA A 70 -15.29 -3.78 -14.67
C ALA A 70 -14.53 -3.88 -16.00
N THR A 71 -13.39 -3.19 -16.11
CA THR A 71 -12.52 -3.18 -17.30
C THR A 71 -11.24 -4.00 -17.11
N ILE A 72 -11.02 -4.54 -15.91
CA ILE A 72 -9.90 -5.44 -15.64
C ILE A 72 -10.33 -6.83 -16.11
N ASP A 73 -9.68 -7.35 -17.14
CA ASP A 73 -9.85 -8.75 -17.54
C ASP A 73 -9.43 -9.64 -16.36
N PRO A 74 -10.35 -10.41 -15.74
CA PRO A 74 -10.01 -11.31 -14.65
C PRO A 74 -9.02 -12.42 -15.06
N ALA A 75 -8.82 -12.66 -16.36
CA ALA A 75 -7.76 -13.53 -16.88
C ALA A 75 -6.37 -12.87 -16.91
N ALA A 76 -6.29 -11.54 -16.86
CA ALA A 76 -5.04 -10.78 -16.86
C ALA A 76 -4.47 -10.49 -15.45
N VAL A 77 -5.22 -10.83 -14.39
CA VAL A 77 -4.69 -10.77 -13.01
C VAL A 77 -3.65 -11.89 -12.86
N PRO A 78 -2.38 -11.59 -12.52
CA PRO A 78 -1.39 -12.64 -12.27
C PRO A 78 -1.89 -13.51 -11.11
N ARG A 79 -2.46 -14.66 -11.43
CA ARG A 79 -2.69 -15.71 -10.44
C ARG A 79 -1.30 -16.03 -9.93
N ARG A 80 -1.09 -15.94 -8.60
CA ARG A 80 0.13 -16.50 -8.00
C ARG A 80 0.28 -17.90 -8.58
N LEU A 81 1.38 -18.11 -9.31
CA LEU A 81 1.76 -19.44 -9.73
C LEU A 81 1.98 -20.20 -8.43
N VAL A 82 1.05 -21.08 -8.09
CA VAL A 82 1.23 -21.98 -6.95
C VAL A 82 2.39 -22.87 -7.38
N GLU A 83 3.59 -22.62 -6.85
CA GLU A 83 4.71 -23.52 -7.11
C GLU A 83 4.32 -24.91 -6.60
N PRO A 84 4.60 -25.99 -7.37
CA PRO A 84 4.35 -27.35 -6.93
C PRO A 84 5.30 -27.67 -5.75
N GLY A 85 4.86 -27.29 -4.55
CA GLY A 85 5.64 -27.30 -3.30
C GLY A 85 4.90 -26.64 -2.13
N ASP A 86 3.91 -25.77 -2.41
CA ASP A 86 3.07 -25.11 -1.38
C ASP A 86 2.02 -26.03 -0.73
N PHE A 87 1.93 -27.30 -1.17
CA PHE A 87 1.22 -28.32 -0.41
C PHE A 87 2.06 -28.68 0.82
N ARG A 88 1.89 -27.93 1.91
CA ARG A 88 2.22 -28.49 3.24
C ARG A 88 1.41 -29.78 3.40
N PRO A 89 2.07 -30.94 3.63
CA PRO A 89 1.35 -32.14 4.03
C PRO A 89 0.51 -31.81 5.27
N PRO A 90 -0.71 -32.35 5.41
CA PRO A 90 -1.49 -32.18 6.62
C PRO A 90 -0.62 -32.62 7.81
N ARG A 91 -0.47 -31.74 8.80
CA ARG A 91 0.20 -32.10 10.06
C ARG A 91 -0.57 -33.28 10.65
N SER A 92 0.05 -34.45 10.62
CA SER A 92 -0.40 -35.65 11.32
C SER A 92 -0.78 -35.27 12.77
N PRO A 93 -1.96 -35.68 13.27
CA PRO A 93 -2.30 -35.44 14.67
C PRO A 93 -1.30 -36.17 15.53
N GLY A 94 -0.45 -35.42 16.22
CA GLY A 94 0.49 -35.96 17.19
C GLY A 94 -0.30 -36.62 18.33
N SER A 95 0.12 -37.84 18.66
CA SER A 95 -0.21 -38.54 19.90
C SER A 95 -0.14 -37.63 21.12
N LYS A 96 -1.17 -37.73 21.98
CA LYS A 96 -1.07 -37.77 23.44
C LYS A 96 -2.44 -38.19 24.01
N GLY A 97 -2.47 -39.24 24.83
CA GLY A 97 -3.66 -39.56 25.62
C GLY A 97 -3.70 -41.01 26.10
N ASP A 98 -2.89 -41.28 27.11
CA ASP A 98 -2.92 -42.44 28.01
C ASP A 98 -4.32 -42.63 28.65
N GLN A 99 -4.75 -43.88 28.91
CA GLN A 99 -5.43 -44.38 30.12
C GLN A 99 -6.40 -45.56 29.90
N SER A 100 -6.24 -46.56 30.79
CA SER A 100 -7.09 -47.72 31.15
C SER A 100 -7.18 -48.92 30.23
#